data_AF-A0A4Y3M6D1-F1
#
_entry.id   AF-A0A4Y3M6D1-F1
#
_cell.length_a   1.000
_cell.length_b   1.000
_cell.length_c   1.000
_cell.angle_alpha   90.00
_cell.angle_beta   90.00
_cell.angle_gamma   90.00
#
_symmetry.space_group_name_H-M   'P 1'
#
loop_
_entity.id
_entity.type
_entity.pdbx_description
1 polymer ?
#
loop_
_entity_poly.entity_id
_entity_poly.type
_entity_poly.pdbx_seq_one_letter_code
_entity_poly.pdbx_strand_id
1 'polypeptide(L)' 'MSNDHAPHESSSLHHLAEKAHRQPKLLMKSEVEELAHFVLKGAEGATEEQKEIAKRALHNPEGVESSDITALATQILTRK' A
#
# COMPACT_ATOMS: atom_id res chain seq x y z
N MET A 1 -25.66 -15.93 -12.43
CA MET A 1 -25.33 -15.05 -13.56
C MET A 1 -24.92 -13.72 -12.95
N SER A 2 -23.62 -13.58 -12.66
CA SER A 2 -22.70 -12.79 -13.48
C SER A 2 -22.97 -11.30 -13.30
N ASN A 3 -22.22 -10.66 -12.39
CA ASN A 3 -21.85 -9.28 -12.59
C ASN A 3 -20.34 -9.18 -12.51
N ASP A 4 -19.75 -9.58 -13.63
CA ASP A 4 -18.43 -9.16 -14.09
C ASP A 4 -18.46 -7.62 -14.16
N HIS A 5 -17.85 -6.97 -13.18
CA HIS A 5 -17.52 -5.55 -13.26
C HIS A 5 -16.27 -5.32 -12.41
N ALA A 6 -15.13 -5.75 -12.94
CA ALA A 6 -13.84 -5.26 -12.48
C ALA A 6 -13.55 -3.92 -13.19
N PRO A 7 -13.77 -2.79 -12.51
CA PRO A 7 -12.86 -1.66 -12.66
C PRO A 7 -12.44 -1.15 -11.27
N HIS A 8 -11.94 -2.03 -10.40
CA HIS A 8 -11.76 -1.70 -8.98
C HIS A 8 -10.33 -1.85 -8.44
N GLU A 9 -9.33 -2.16 -9.25
CA GLU A 9 -7.93 -2.25 -8.76
C GLU A 9 -7.49 -0.95 -8.04
N SER A 10 -7.86 0.23 -8.55
CA SER A 10 -7.59 1.50 -7.85
C SER A 10 -8.45 1.72 -6.60
N SER A 11 -9.70 1.25 -6.58
CA SER A 11 -10.58 1.41 -5.40
C SER A 11 -10.17 0.48 -4.26
N SER A 12 -9.76 -0.75 -4.57
CA SER A 12 -9.24 -1.70 -3.58
C SER A 12 -7.98 -1.17 -2.93
N LEU A 13 -7.08 -0.56 -3.70
CA LEU A 13 -5.80 -0.07 -3.19
C LEU A 13 -5.92 1.22 -2.37
N HIS A 14 -6.83 2.13 -2.77
CA HIS A 14 -7.13 3.31 -1.97
C HIS A 14 -7.78 2.92 -0.63
N HIS A 15 -8.68 1.94 -0.64
CA HIS A 15 -9.32 1.43 0.57
C HIS A 15 -8.31 0.67 1.47
N LEU A 16 -7.39 -0.07 0.86
CA LEU A 16 -6.24 -0.71 1.52
C LEU A 16 -5.33 0.32 2.18
N ALA A 17 -5.05 1.43 1.49
CA ALA A 17 -4.27 2.54 2.03
C ALA A 17 -5.00 3.23 3.19
N GLU A 18 -6.31 3.47 3.10
CA GLU A 18 -7.08 3.99 4.24
C GLU A 18 -7.04 3.04 5.45
N LYS A 19 -7.18 1.73 5.22
CA LYS A 19 -7.05 0.72 6.27
C LYS A 19 -5.64 0.72 6.86
N ALA A 20 -4.61 0.82 6.05
CA ALA A 20 -3.22 0.95 6.49
C ALA A 20 -2.92 2.23 7.24
N HIS A 21 -3.60 3.32 6.92
CA HIS A 21 -3.48 4.57 7.63
C HIS A 21 -4.16 4.53 9.00
N ARG A 22 -5.35 3.92 9.11
CA ARG A 22 -6.08 3.82 10.38
C ARG A 22 -5.61 2.68 11.28
N GLN A 23 -5.25 1.55 10.68
CA GLN A 23 -4.98 0.29 11.36
C GLN A 23 -3.77 -0.45 10.76
N PRO A 24 -2.57 0.17 10.73
CA PRO A 24 -1.38 -0.43 10.12
C PRO A 24 -0.98 -1.78 10.72
N LYS A 25 -1.26 -2.00 12.02
CA LYS A 25 -0.95 -3.23 12.75
C LYS A 25 -1.89 -4.40 12.45
N LEU A 26 -3.01 -4.15 11.78
CA LEU A 26 -4.02 -5.16 11.44
C LEU A 26 -3.95 -5.58 9.97
N LEU A 27 -2.96 -5.09 9.21
CA LEU A 27 -2.76 -5.53 7.84
C LEU A 27 -2.19 -6.94 7.80
N MET A 28 -2.70 -7.71 6.84
CA MET A 28 -2.10 -8.98 6.46
C MET A 28 -0.81 -8.74 5.67
N LYS A 29 0.08 -9.73 5.68
CA LYS A 29 1.35 -9.69 4.93
C LYS A 29 1.11 -9.35 3.45
N SER A 30 0.13 -10.01 2.84
CA SER A 30 -0.26 -9.78 1.44
C SER A 30 -0.76 -8.35 1.17
N GLU A 31 -1.44 -7.74 2.15
CA GLU A 31 -1.91 -6.34 2.04
C GLU A 31 -0.72 -5.35 2.10
N VAL A 32 0.27 -5.62 2.96
CA VAL A 32 1.50 -4.83 3.07
C VAL A 32 2.34 -4.96 1.78
N GLU A 33 2.46 -6.19 1.26
CA GLU A 33 3.15 -6.46 0.00
C GLU A 33 2.47 -5.77 -1.19
N GLU A 34 1.15 -5.73 -1.23
CA GLU A 34 0.39 -5.06 -2.29
C GLU A 34 0.58 -3.53 -2.28
N LEU A 35 0.55 -2.91 -1.10
CA LEU A 35 0.89 -1.49 -0.93
C LEU A 35 2.31 -1.19 -1.42
N ALA A 36 3.26 -2.04 -1.04
CA ALA A 36 4.66 -1.89 -1.42
C ALA A 36 4.88 -2.06 -2.93
N HIS A 37 4.28 -3.09 -3.53
CA HIS A 37 4.32 -3.32 -4.97
C HIS A 37 3.77 -2.12 -5.73
N PHE A 38 2.69 -1.50 -5.25
CA PHE A 38 2.10 -0.34 -5.90
C PHE A 38 2.99 0.90 -5.81
N VAL A 39 3.57 1.17 -4.65
CA VAL A 39 4.52 2.29 -4.47
C VAL A 39 5.74 2.11 -5.38
N LEU A 40 6.23 0.87 -5.55
CA LEU A 40 7.35 0.58 -6.45
C LEU A 40 6.98 0.64 -7.93
N LYS A 41 5.77 0.20 -8.30
CA LYS A 41 5.33 0.07 -9.70
C LYS A 41 4.79 1.37 -10.27
N GLY A 42 4.14 2.21 -9.45
CA GLY A 42 3.23 3.22 -9.98
C GLY A 42 3.16 4.54 -9.22
N ALA A 43 3.87 4.74 -8.12
CA ALA A 43 3.87 6.03 -7.45
C ALA A 43 4.83 7.01 -8.16
N GLU A 44 4.36 7.65 -9.23
CA GLU A 44 4.95 8.88 -9.74
C GLU A 44 4.95 9.90 -8.60
N GLY A 45 6.14 10.22 -8.07
CA GLY A 45 6.31 11.11 -6.91
C GLY A 45 6.54 10.40 -5.57
N ALA A 46 6.62 9.07 -5.51
CA ALA A 46 7.13 8.41 -4.30
C ALA A 46 8.60 8.78 -4.08
N THR A 47 8.90 9.23 -2.87
CA THR A 47 10.26 9.55 -2.44
C THR A 47 11.13 8.30 -2.40
N GLU A 48 12.45 8.47 -2.46
CA GLU A 48 13.38 7.35 -2.33
C GLU A 48 13.16 6.58 -1.02
N GLU A 49 12.90 7.29 0.07
CA GLU A 49 12.57 6.71 1.38
C GLU A 49 11.34 5.79 1.31
N GLN A 50 10.25 6.21 0.65
CA GLN A 50 9.07 5.36 0.46
C GLN A 50 9.36 4.13 -0.42
N LYS A 51 10.23 4.27 -1.42
CA LYS A 51 10.65 3.12 -2.25
C LYS A 51 11.50 2.14 -1.45
N GLU A 52 12.37 2.62 -0.57
CA GLU A 52 13.16 1.77 0.33
C GLU A 52 12.27 1.04 1.34
N ILE A 53 11.33 1.76 1.94
CA ILE A 53 10.31 1.18 2.83
C ILE A 53 9.51 0.11 2.09
N ALA A 54 9.06 0.39 0.86
CA ALA A 54 8.35 -0.59 0.05
C ALA A 54 9.20 -1.83 -0.27
N LYS A 55 10.48 -1.67 -0.63
CA LYS A 55 11.39 -2.81 -0.82
C LYS A 55 11.54 -3.64 0.45
N ARG A 56 11.67 -2.97 1.60
CA ARG A 56 11.78 -3.61 2.91
C ARG A 56 10.49 -4.33 3.28
N ALA A 57 9.34 -3.76 2.94
CA ALA A 57 8.03 -4.35 3.12
C ALA A 57 7.80 -5.60 2.25
N LEU A 58 8.33 -5.63 1.03
CA LEU A 58 8.32 -6.85 0.20
C LEU A 58 9.23 -7.95 0.77
N HIS A 59 10.36 -7.58 1.37
CA HIS A 59 11.30 -8.56 1.90
C HIS A 59 10.94 -9.04 3.32
N ASN A 60 10.36 -8.17 4.14
CA ASN A 60 9.97 -8.47 5.51
C ASN A 60 8.74 -7.64 5.91
N PRO A 61 7.53 -8.04 5.48
CA PRO A 61 6.29 -7.31 5.78
C PRO A 61 5.97 -7.26 7.29
N GLU A 62 6.45 -8.24 8.07
CA GLU A 62 6.26 -8.27 9.53
C GLU A 62 7.23 -7.36 10.29
N GLY A 63 8.35 -7.00 9.67
CA GLY A 63 9.37 -6.12 10.24
C GLY A 63 9.27 -4.66 9.80
N VAL A 64 8.17 -4.29 9.15
CA VAL A 64 7.85 -2.92 8.77
C VAL A 64 7.15 -2.23 9.92
N GLU A 65 7.57 -1.01 10.26
CA GLU A 65 6.92 -0.29 11.34
C GLU A 65 5.54 0.23 10.91
N SER A 66 4.68 0.45 11.90
CA SER A 66 3.35 1.03 11.64
C SER A 66 3.45 2.40 10.97
N SER A 67 4.47 3.19 11.32
CA SER A 67 4.77 4.49 10.74
C SER A 67 5.15 4.39 9.26
N ASP A 68 5.94 3.39 8.90
CA ASP A 68 6.38 3.11 7.53
C ASP A 68 5.19 2.71 6.64
N ILE A 69 4.34 1.79 7.13
CA ILE A 69 3.10 1.39 6.45
C ILE A 69 2.17 2.59 6.25
N THR A 70 2.05 3.44 7.27
CA THR A 70 1.24 4.68 7.21
C THR A 70 1.81 5.66 6.18
N ALA A 71 3.13 5.78 6.05
CA ALA A 71 3.78 6.64 5.07
C ALA A 71 3.52 6.15 3.63
N LEU A 72 3.63 4.84 3.39
CA LEU A 72 3.27 4.24 2.09
C LEU A 72 1.80 4.47 1.74
N ALA A 73 0.90 4.25 2.70
CA ALA A 73 -0.52 4.50 2.54
C ALA A 73 -0.82 5.97 2.24
N THR A 74 -0.21 6.89 2.97
CA THR A 74 -0.41 8.33 2.79
C THR A 74 -0.02 8.77 1.38
N GLN A 75 1.04 8.21 0.80
CA GLN A 75 1.41 8.49 -0.60
C GLN A 75 0.30 8.10 -1.58
N ILE A 76 -0.28 6.92 -1.37
CA ILE A 76 -1.34 6.38 -2.22
C ILE A 76 -2.61 7.23 -2.09
N LEU A 77 -2.93 7.68 -0.88
CA LEU A 77 -4.09 8.54 -0.60
C LEU A 77 -3.91 9.98 -1.11
N THR A 78 -2.67 10.48 -1.12
CA THR A 78 -2.34 11.86 -1.52
C THR A 78 -2.25 12.03 -3.03
N ARG A 79 -2.11 10.93 -3.78
CA ARG A 79 -2.18 10.93 -5.24
C ARG A 79 -3.61 11.29 -5.68
N LYS A 80 -3.81 12.54 -6.08
CA LYS A 80 -5.06 13.10 -6.59
C LYS A 80 -4.98 13.30 -8.10
#